data_AF-A0A6L7GJG5-F1
#
_entry.id   AF-A0A6L7GJG5-F1
#
_cell.length_a   1.000
_cell.length_b   1.000
_cell.length_c   1.000
_cell.angle_alpha   90.00
_cell.angle_beta   90.00
_cell.angle_gamma   90.00
#
_symmetry.space_group_name_H-M   'P 1'
#
loop_
_entity.id
_entity.type
_entity.pdbx_description
1 polymer ?
#
loop_
_entity_poly.entity_id
_entity_poly.type
_entity_poly.pdbx_seq_one_letter_code
_entity_poly.pdbx_strand_id
1 'polypeptide(L)'
;MAFSVSTFFRSDESGAISAMYAIAILPLVVMAGVAFDYGRMMGLDTELQNAADQAALAAATQLDGSTDAITNSQIAAANALGNQTRFANDGGGRAIPTSGLSFVYFNGYEDDAPVNETTVPEDAKVVLVNVEDRAVRYALTPVMATFSGGVARSSAMATLQTATCNVPPLMFCVPNTALGTADRSFPRATDIGSGMKLHFKSKDVKDNPNKPQDDTIDETDWAPGNFGFLDLDYYKAGKGQNSTTGLNSDFLGCTGEPPKSNPGFRTPEGSALNSRFDIFPAPTQSCNPATGDFCPSQNTTKNRVLEVQNASCDPLPGNGKNTDFEEPPAGLQPPPSGLSKPGYPQDNCFNNAILPCNVTGDGNWSADTWLNTWHGTSQATILATSDSSGNSWDLNDDGKLSRYEVYEWELADKANRLKPKYLGMVAGNNGQTKHYCAFPQPKNAPPGVPSGGDQKDRRIITVAAVDCTNLNGKNVVDIVRWVDLFLVQPVNTTADDRNFFTEIKGPAAKGGDRDPAFQYYGRRKAVLLR
;
A
#
# COMPACT_ATOMS: atom_id res chain seq x y z
N MET A 1 59.70 56.11 73.46
CA MET A 1 58.96 56.35 72.19
C MET A 1 57.79 55.39 72.16
N ALA A 2 56.57 55.88 72.37
CA ALA A 2 55.36 55.08 72.26
C ALA A 2 54.59 55.58 71.03
N PHE A 3 54.65 54.83 69.94
CA PHE A 3 53.86 55.13 68.75
C PHE A 3 52.41 54.69 69.00
N SER A 4 51.50 55.66 69.02
CA SER A 4 50.06 55.40 69.14
C SER A 4 49.52 54.80 67.84
N VAL A 5 49.08 53.55 67.91
CA VAL A 5 48.49 52.77 66.80
C VAL A 5 47.13 53.34 66.36
N SER A 6 46.48 54.19 67.17
CA SER A 6 45.11 54.65 66.93
C SER A 6 44.96 55.73 65.84
N THR A 7 46.01 56.48 65.54
CA THR A 7 45.97 57.57 64.54
C THR A 7 46.21 57.08 63.12
N PHE A 8 46.87 55.93 62.93
CA PHE A 8 47.17 55.39 61.60
C PHE A 8 45.90 54.91 60.87
N PHE A 9 44.93 54.32 61.59
CA PHE A 9 43.67 53.84 61.00
C PHE A 9 42.65 54.94 60.66
N ARG A 10 42.80 56.15 61.21
CA ARG A 10 41.81 57.24 61.04
C ARG A 10 42.11 58.17 59.87
N SER A 11 43.33 58.11 59.33
CA SER A 11 43.82 58.93 58.21
C SER A 11 44.08 58.13 56.93
N ASP A 12 43.79 56.82 56.96
CA ASP A 12 44.03 55.92 55.85
C ASP A 12 42.79 55.84 54.94
N GLU A 13 42.78 56.64 53.87
CA GLU A 13 41.73 56.62 52.84
C GLU A 13 41.98 55.58 51.73
N SER A 14 43.07 54.80 51.81
CA SER A 14 43.43 53.81 50.79
C SER A 14 42.43 52.64 50.67
N GLY A 15 41.50 52.51 51.63
CA GLY A 15 40.42 51.51 51.64
C GLY A 15 39.04 52.00 51.18
N ALA A 16 38.86 53.27 50.81
CA ALA A 16 37.54 53.78 50.39
C ALA A 16 37.04 53.10 49.10
N ILE A 17 37.97 52.82 48.17
CA ILE A 17 37.68 52.14 46.91
C ILE A 17 37.28 50.68 47.16
N SER A 18 37.94 49.99 48.09
CA SER A 18 37.60 48.59 48.40
C SER A 18 36.24 48.45 49.08
N ALA A 19 35.83 49.41 49.92
CA ALA A 19 34.48 49.44 50.49
C ALA A 19 33.38 49.66 49.42
N MET A 20 33.60 50.59 48.47
CA MET A 20 32.68 50.79 47.35
C MET A 20 32.60 49.56 46.44
N TYR A 21 33.74 48.91 46.16
CA TYR A 21 33.80 47.69 45.35
C TYR A 21 33.08 46.52 46.04
N ALA A 22 33.23 46.37 47.36
CA ALA A 22 32.53 45.35 48.13
C ALA A 22 31.00 45.51 48.08
N ILE A 23 30.50 46.75 48.15
CA ILE A 23 29.06 47.04 48.04
C ILE A 23 28.57 46.84 46.60
N ALA A 24 29.36 47.22 45.59
CA ALA A 24 28.98 47.10 44.18
C ALA A 24 29.02 45.66 43.66
N ILE A 25 29.89 44.80 44.20
CA ILE A 25 29.98 43.37 43.81
C ILE A 25 28.71 42.61 44.24
N LEU A 26 28.14 42.92 45.40
CA LEU A 26 26.96 42.21 45.92
C LEU A 26 25.79 42.14 44.91
N PRO A 27 25.27 43.26 44.37
CA PRO A 27 24.18 43.20 43.38
C PRO A 27 24.61 42.53 42.07
N LEU A 28 25.87 42.65 41.65
CA LEU A 28 26.38 41.98 40.44
C LEU A 28 26.41 40.47 40.60
N VAL A 29 26.83 39.96 41.76
CA VAL A 29 26.83 38.53 42.08
C VAL A 29 25.41 37.99 42.17
N VAL A 30 24.48 38.76 42.76
CA VAL A 30 23.06 38.38 42.82
C VAL A 30 22.46 38.29 41.41
N MET A 31 22.71 39.28 40.54
CA MET A 31 22.23 39.25 39.15
C MET A 31 22.82 38.07 38.37
N ALA A 32 24.12 37.78 38.54
CA ALA A 32 24.76 36.61 37.94
C ALA A 32 24.15 35.30 38.43
N GLY A 33 23.82 35.20 39.72
CA GLY A 33 23.14 34.05 40.30
C GLY A 33 21.75 33.83 39.72
N VAL A 34 20.94 34.89 39.61
CA VAL A 34 19.61 34.85 38.97
C VAL A 34 19.71 34.40 37.51
N ALA A 35 20.65 34.99 36.75
CA ALA A 35 20.84 34.64 35.33
C ALA A 35 21.22 33.17 35.15
N PHE A 36 22.08 32.63 36.02
CA PHE A 36 22.47 31.22 35.99
C PHE A 36 21.32 30.28 36.35
N ASP A 37 20.59 30.58 37.43
CA ASP A 37 19.45 29.78 37.88
C ASP A 37 18.31 29.78 36.84
N TYR A 38 18.06 30.93 36.19
CA TYR A 38 17.12 31.04 35.07
C TYR A 38 17.57 30.23 33.85
N GLY A 39 18.86 30.29 33.49
CA GLY A 39 19.40 29.51 32.38
C GLY A 39 19.22 28.00 32.58
N ARG A 40 19.34 27.52 33.82
CA ARG A 40 19.07 26.11 34.16
C ARG A 40 17.58 25.77 34.05
N MET A 41 16.69 26.66 34.47
CA MET A 41 15.24 26.44 34.34
C MET A 41 14.84 26.34 32.86
N MET A 42 15.29 27.27 32.02
CA MET A 42 15.01 27.26 30.57
C MET A 42 15.62 26.03 29.88
N GLY A 43 16.80 25.60 30.34
CA GLY A 43 17.41 24.34 29.91
C GLY A 43 16.54 23.13 30.26
N LEU A 44 16.00 23.07 31.48
CA LEU A 44 15.09 21.99 31.89
C LEU A 44 13.80 22.00 31.07
N ASP A 45 13.22 23.17 30.82
CA ASP A 45 12.01 23.33 30.01
C ASP A 45 12.21 22.78 28.59
N THR A 46 13.35 23.13 27.97
CA THR A 46 13.75 22.59 26.66
C THR A 46 13.98 21.08 26.69
N GLU A 47 14.58 20.54 27.75
CA GLU A 47 14.77 19.09 27.94
C GLU A 47 13.43 18.35 28.01
N LEU A 48 12.45 18.89 28.74
CA LEU A 48 11.12 18.30 28.86
C LEU A 48 10.33 18.42 27.56
N GLN A 49 10.40 19.57 26.86
CA GLN A 49 9.73 19.72 25.57
C GLN A 49 10.25 18.75 24.52
N ASN A 50 11.56 18.58 24.44
CA ASN A 50 12.14 17.58 23.54
C ASN A 50 11.73 16.15 23.91
N ALA A 51 11.56 15.84 25.20
CA ALA A 51 11.06 14.54 25.64
C ALA A 51 9.59 14.34 25.27
N ALA A 52 8.74 15.35 25.47
CA ALA A 52 7.34 15.31 25.09
C ALA A 52 7.18 15.14 23.57
N ASP A 53 7.88 15.94 22.77
CA ASP A 53 7.81 15.89 21.31
C ASP A 53 8.26 14.52 20.75
N GLN A 54 9.35 13.97 21.29
CA GLN A 54 9.82 12.63 20.89
C GLN A 54 8.84 11.53 21.28
N ALA A 55 8.31 11.59 22.50
CA ALA A 55 7.32 10.62 22.97
C ALA A 55 6.02 10.72 22.16
N ALA A 56 5.53 11.92 21.87
CA ALA A 56 4.33 12.14 21.06
C ALA A 56 4.51 11.67 19.61
N LEU A 57 5.63 11.99 18.96
CA LEU A 57 5.90 11.51 17.61
C LEU A 57 5.99 9.99 17.55
N ALA A 58 6.67 9.35 18.51
CA ALA A 58 6.74 7.90 18.59
C ALA A 58 5.37 7.27 18.86
N ALA A 59 4.61 7.82 19.80
CA ALA A 59 3.24 7.41 20.12
C ALA A 59 2.33 7.46 18.87
N ALA A 60 2.40 8.55 18.10
CA ALA A 60 1.59 8.75 16.91
C ALA A 60 1.87 7.73 15.81
N THR A 61 3.09 7.19 15.70
CA THR A 61 3.40 6.16 14.68
C THR A 61 2.56 4.89 14.80
N GLN A 62 1.98 4.64 15.97
CA GLN A 62 1.19 3.46 16.28
C GLN A 62 -0.32 3.71 16.24
N LEU A 63 -0.74 4.94 15.95
CA LEU A 63 -2.15 5.29 15.75
C LEU A 63 -2.60 4.93 14.33
N ASP A 64 -2.59 3.63 14.04
CA ASP A 64 -2.87 3.07 12.72
C ASP A 64 -4.27 2.45 12.58
N GLY A 65 -5.12 2.62 13.59
CA GLY A 65 -6.47 2.06 13.64
C GLY A 65 -6.51 0.55 13.90
N SER A 66 -5.43 -0.04 14.41
CA SER A 66 -5.43 -1.43 14.90
C SER A 66 -6.06 -1.54 16.30
N THR A 67 -6.50 -2.75 16.66
CA THR A 67 -7.05 -3.07 18.00
C THR A 67 -6.05 -2.84 19.13
N ASP A 68 -4.74 -2.88 18.81
CA ASP A 68 -3.65 -2.69 19.76
C ASP A 68 -3.00 -1.31 19.66
N ALA A 69 -3.57 -0.38 18.87
CA ALA A 69 -2.97 0.92 18.56
C ALA A 69 -2.57 1.70 19.81
N ILE A 70 -3.46 1.80 20.81
CA ILE A 70 -3.18 2.51 22.08
C ILE A 70 -2.05 1.82 22.86
N THR A 71 -2.10 0.50 22.99
CA THR A 71 -1.08 -0.27 23.73
C THR A 71 0.29 -0.13 23.07
N ASN A 72 0.35 -0.29 21.75
CA ASN A 72 1.58 -0.12 20.98
C ASN A 72 2.08 1.32 21.05
N SER A 73 1.18 2.31 21.02
CA SER A 73 1.49 3.73 21.16
C SER A 73 2.21 4.04 22.47
N GLN A 74 1.71 3.53 23.60
CA GLN A 74 2.34 3.70 24.92
C GLN A 74 3.73 3.05 24.97
N ILE A 75 3.88 1.84 24.42
CA ILE A 75 5.17 1.14 24.34
C ILE A 75 6.17 1.89 23.47
N ALA A 76 5.73 2.41 22.31
CA ALA A 76 6.58 3.17 21.40
C ALA A 76 7.06 4.48 22.04
N ALA A 77 6.17 5.20 22.72
CA ALA A 77 6.52 6.41 23.47
C ALA A 77 7.54 6.12 24.59
N ALA A 78 7.32 5.05 25.36
CA ALA A 78 8.21 4.61 26.41
C ALA A 78 9.61 4.24 25.88
N ASN A 79 9.69 3.57 24.73
CA ASN A 79 10.96 3.20 24.10
C ASN A 79 11.69 4.40 23.47
N ALA A 80 10.96 5.43 23.02
CA ALA A 80 11.52 6.63 22.45
C ALA A 80 12.11 7.59 23.50
N LEU A 81 11.72 7.45 24.77
CA LEU A 81 12.26 8.21 25.89
C LEU A 81 13.72 7.84 26.18
N GLY A 82 14.65 8.50 25.48
CA GLY A 82 16.08 8.47 25.78
C GLY A 82 16.57 9.70 26.57
N ASN A 83 15.70 10.69 26.81
CA ASN A 83 16.11 12.00 27.33
C ASN A 83 16.38 12.00 28.83
N GLN A 84 17.44 12.72 29.21
CA GLN A 84 17.84 12.93 30.59
C GLN A 84 17.58 14.38 31.00
N THR A 85 16.98 14.58 32.17
CA THR A 85 16.77 15.88 32.81
C THR A 85 18.05 16.28 33.55
N ARG A 86 19.03 16.84 32.82
CA ARG A 86 20.37 17.15 33.37
C ARG A 86 20.33 18.33 34.33
N PHE A 87 19.37 19.24 34.15
CA PHE A 87 19.24 20.44 34.96
C PHE A 87 18.36 20.27 36.21
N ALA A 88 17.55 19.20 36.26
CA ALA A 88 16.73 18.85 37.41
C ALA A 88 17.58 18.43 38.62
N ASN A 89 17.13 18.81 39.82
CA ASN A 89 17.72 18.44 41.10
C ASN A 89 16.63 18.30 42.19
N ASP A 90 15.47 17.81 41.77
CA ASP A 90 14.30 17.50 42.60
C ASP A 90 14.47 16.28 43.50
N GLY A 91 15.41 15.40 43.17
CA GLY A 91 15.66 14.12 43.84
C GLY A 91 15.17 12.90 43.06
N GLY A 92 14.55 13.09 41.89
CA GLY A 92 14.01 12.02 41.03
C GLY A 92 15.02 11.37 40.07
N GLY A 93 16.32 11.64 40.22
CA GLY A 93 17.34 11.18 39.27
C GLY A 93 17.33 11.96 37.95
N ARG A 94 18.10 11.53 36.95
CA ARG A 94 18.17 12.21 35.63
C ARG A 94 17.27 11.59 34.58
N ALA A 95 16.84 10.34 34.74
CA ALA A 95 15.97 9.70 33.77
C ALA A 95 14.52 10.13 34.02
N ILE A 96 13.77 10.32 32.95
CA ILE A 96 12.31 10.36 33.01
C ILE A 96 11.86 8.89 32.95
N PRO A 97 11.28 8.34 34.03
CA PRO A 97 10.78 6.98 33.99
C PRO A 97 9.58 6.89 33.05
N THR A 98 9.29 5.70 32.54
CA THR A 98 8.11 5.47 31.70
C THR A 98 6.80 5.75 32.44
N SER A 99 6.78 5.61 33.78
CA SER A 99 5.68 6.03 34.65
C SER A 99 5.46 7.54 34.72
N GLY A 100 6.42 8.33 34.24
CA GLY A 100 6.34 9.78 34.15
C GLY A 100 5.61 10.28 32.90
N LEU A 101 5.09 9.39 32.05
CA LEU A 101 4.23 9.76 30.93
C LEU A 101 2.76 9.54 31.25
N SER A 102 1.93 10.47 30.79
CA SER A 102 0.47 10.27 30.69
C SER A 102 0.00 10.57 29.28
N PHE A 103 -1.04 9.85 28.84
CA PHE A 103 -1.53 9.86 27.47
C PHE A 103 -3.03 10.18 27.46
N VAL A 104 -3.44 11.04 26.53
CA VAL A 104 -4.84 11.29 26.19
C VAL A 104 -4.99 11.13 24.69
N TYR A 105 -6.04 10.44 24.23
CA TYR A 105 -6.26 10.12 22.82
C TYR A 105 -7.54 10.79 22.30
N PHE A 106 -7.54 11.18 21.02
CA PHE A 106 -8.67 11.85 20.39
C PHE A 106 -8.97 11.29 19.00
N ASN A 107 -10.23 11.39 18.58
CA ASN A 107 -10.70 10.90 17.27
C ASN A 107 -10.38 11.86 16.11
N GLY A 108 -9.99 13.10 16.40
CA GLY A 108 -9.67 14.08 15.38
C GLY A 108 -9.01 15.34 15.91
N TYR A 109 -8.70 16.24 15.00
CA TYR A 109 -8.14 17.57 15.25
C TYR A 109 -8.78 18.58 14.30
N GLU A 110 -9.51 19.55 14.84
CA GLU A 110 -10.27 20.55 14.08
C GLU A 110 -10.13 21.92 14.76
N ASP A 111 -10.07 22.99 13.97
CA ASP A 111 -9.97 24.38 14.46
C ASP A 111 -8.84 24.61 15.50
N ASP A 112 -7.65 24.05 15.23
CA ASP A 112 -6.48 24.09 16.13
C ASP A 112 -6.76 23.51 17.54
N ALA A 113 -7.67 22.53 17.64
CA ALA A 113 -7.96 21.82 18.87
C ALA A 113 -8.23 20.32 18.64
N PRO A 114 -7.88 19.45 19.59
CA PRO A 114 -8.29 18.06 19.54
C PRO A 114 -9.81 17.94 19.76
N VAL A 115 -10.45 17.03 19.04
CA VAL A 115 -11.89 16.79 19.12
C VAL A 115 -12.19 15.34 19.50
N ASN A 116 -13.18 15.16 20.37
CA ASN A 116 -13.70 13.86 20.84
C ASN A 116 -12.61 12.96 21.45
N GLU A 117 -12.39 13.10 22.76
CA GLU A 117 -11.53 12.18 23.52
C GLU A 117 -12.05 10.74 23.41
N THR A 118 -11.13 9.78 23.23
CA THR A 118 -11.47 8.38 23.03
C THR A 118 -10.59 7.46 23.87
N THR A 119 -11.13 6.30 24.15
CA THR A 119 -10.41 5.15 24.71
C THR A 119 -10.47 3.93 23.78
N VAL A 120 -11.11 4.08 22.61
CA VAL A 120 -11.25 3.05 21.59
C VAL A 120 -9.99 3.06 20.70
N PRO A 121 -9.20 1.99 20.67
CA PRO A 121 -7.94 1.95 19.93
C PRO A 121 -8.06 2.28 18.44
N GLU A 122 -9.11 1.78 17.79
CA GLU A 122 -9.33 1.92 16.36
C GLU A 122 -9.69 3.36 15.94
N ASP A 123 -10.28 4.13 16.86
CA ASP A 123 -10.71 5.50 16.61
C ASP A 123 -9.63 6.53 16.96
N ALA A 124 -8.58 6.15 17.70
CA ALA A 124 -7.53 7.06 18.15
C ALA A 124 -6.65 7.55 16.99
N LYS A 125 -6.74 8.85 16.66
CA LYS A 125 -5.99 9.49 15.56
C LYS A 125 -4.99 10.55 16.02
N VAL A 126 -5.18 11.07 17.23
CA VAL A 126 -4.32 12.07 17.86
C VAL A 126 -3.96 11.59 19.26
N VAL A 127 -2.71 11.82 19.68
CA VAL A 127 -2.24 11.58 21.05
C VAL A 127 -1.65 12.86 21.62
N LEU A 128 -2.08 13.19 22.84
CA LEU A 128 -1.44 14.16 23.73
C LEU A 128 -0.62 13.39 24.76
N VAL A 129 0.68 13.66 24.79
CA VAL A 129 1.60 13.11 25.79
C VAL A 129 1.96 14.21 26.77
N ASN A 130 1.72 13.99 28.06
CA ASN A 130 2.24 14.87 29.12
C ASN A 130 3.41 14.17 29.81
N VAL A 131 4.48 14.93 30.03
CA VAL A 131 5.66 14.50 30.76
C VAL A 131 5.56 14.97 32.21
N GLU A 132 6.02 14.16 33.15
CA GLU A 132 6.03 14.49 34.57
C GLU A 132 6.74 15.82 34.86
N ASP A 133 6.18 16.55 35.81
CA ASP A 133 6.73 17.79 36.34
C ASP A 133 8.14 17.54 36.92
N ARG A 134 9.14 18.31 36.48
CA ARG A 134 10.50 18.27 37.04
C ARG A 134 10.88 19.62 37.62
N ALA A 135 11.66 19.62 38.71
CA ALA A 135 12.01 20.88 39.39
C ALA A 135 13.51 21.19 39.38
N VAL A 136 13.81 22.48 39.22
CA VAL A 136 15.13 23.06 39.49
C VAL A 136 15.06 23.84 40.79
N ARG A 137 15.77 23.35 41.80
CA ARG A 137 16.13 24.06 43.02
C ARG A 137 17.34 24.96 42.72
N TYR A 138 17.14 26.25 42.94
CA TYR A 138 18.14 27.27 42.67
C TYR A 138 19.36 27.16 43.59
N ALA A 139 20.54 27.37 43.02
CA ALA A 139 21.81 27.18 43.71
C ALA A 139 22.38 28.49 44.26
N LEU A 140 22.08 29.64 43.62
CA LEU A 140 22.76 30.92 43.90
C LEU A 140 21.82 32.03 44.37
N THR A 141 20.52 31.90 44.13
CA THR A 141 19.47 32.82 44.63
C THR A 141 18.85 32.52 46.01
N PRO A 142 19.13 31.41 46.76
CA PRO A 142 18.59 31.23 48.11
C PRO A 142 19.02 32.32 49.12
N VAL A 143 20.08 33.07 48.80
CA VAL A 143 20.68 34.12 49.66
C VAL A 143 19.69 35.23 50.02
N MET A 144 18.63 35.44 49.23
CA MET A 144 17.60 36.44 49.49
C MET A 144 16.27 35.84 49.99
N ALA A 145 16.17 34.52 50.19
CA ALA A 145 14.95 33.80 50.62
C ALA A 145 13.67 33.99 49.76
N THR A 146 13.70 34.82 48.71
CA THR A 146 12.52 35.16 47.89
C THR A 146 12.28 34.19 46.72
N PHE A 147 13.28 33.39 46.31
CA PHE A 147 13.18 32.47 45.16
C PHE A 147 13.76 31.10 45.51
N SER A 148 12.92 30.06 45.54
CA SER A 148 13.32 28.71 46.00
C SER A 148 13.37 27.65 44.90
N GLY A 149 12.98 27.98 43.66
CA GLY A 149 13.07 27.10 42.50
C GLY A 149 11.92 27.30 41.51
N GLY A 150 11.92 26.48 40.46
CA GLY A 150 10.86 26.43 39.44
C GLY A 150 10.50 24.98 39.08
N VAL A 151 9.25 24.78 38.63
CA VAL A 151 8.76 23.51 38.08
C VAL A 151 8.58 23.69 36.58
N ALA A 152 9.20 22.83 35.79
CA ALA A 152 9.00 22.76 34.35
C ALA A 152 7.94 21.70 34.05
N ARG A 153 7.06 21.99 33.10
CA ARG A 153 5.97 21.12 32.64
C ARG A 153 5.98 21.11 31.13
N SER A 154 5.76 19.94 30.54
CA SER A 154 5.70 19.86 29.09
C SER A 154 4.66 18.84 28.63
N SER A 155 4.02 19.18 27.53
CA SER A 155 3.18 18.29 26.77
C SER A 155 3.39 18.51 25.28
N ALA A 156 3.06 17.49 24.49
CA ALA A 156 3.11 17.56 23.04
C ALA A 156 1.98 16.73 22.45
N MET A 157 1.41 17.23 21.35
CA MET A 157 0.40 16.51 20.58
C MET A 157 0.99 16.06 19.24
N ALA A 158 0.61 14.88 18.79
CA ALA A 158 1.00 14.38 17.49
C ALA A 158 -0.09 13.55 16.83
N THR A 159 -0.05 13.50 15.51
CA THR A 159 -0.93 12.66 14.68
C THR A 159 -0.14 11.96 13.57
N LEU A 160 -0.73 10.92 13.00
CA LEU A 160 -0.17 10.17 11.89
C LEU A 160 -0.78 10.64 10.57
N GLN A 161 0.00 11.37 9.78
CA GLN A 161 -0.38 11.72 8.41
C GLN A 161 -0.09 10.56 7.47
N THR A 162 -0.99 10.30 6.52
CA THR A 162 -0.85 9.27 5.49
C THR A 162 -0.86 9.93 4.11
N ALA A 163 -0.05 9.41 3.18
CA ALA A 163 -0.07 9.82 1.78
C ALA A 163 0.05 8.58 0.89
N THR A 164 -0.65 8.61 -0.24
CA THR A 164 -0.61 7.53 -1.23
C THR A 164 0.20 7.98 -2.43
N CYS A 165 1.27 7.26 -2.77
CA CYS A 165 2.23 7.66 -3.80
C CYS A 165 2.44 6.57 -4.84
N ASN A 166 2.52 6.95 -6.11
CA ASN A 166 2.89 6.10 -7.22
C ASN A 166 2.07 4.80 -7.41
N VAL A 167 0.82 4.79 -6.96
CA VAL A 167 -0.07 3.63 -7.08
C VAL A 167 -0.91 3.71 -8.33
N PRO A 168 -1.35 2.58 -8.91
CA PRO A 168 -2.47 2.57 -9.84
C PRO A 168 -3.78 2.96 -9.12
N PRO A 169 -4.72 3.65 -9.79
CA PRO A 169 -6.02 4.01 -9.22
C PRO A 169 -6.98 2.82 -9.16
N LEU A 170 -6.53 1.67 -8.66
CA LEU A 170 -7.28 0.42 -8.60
C LEU A 170 -7.52 0.02 -7.15
N MET A 171 -8.71 -0.48 -6.86
CA MET A 171 -9.06 -1.04 -5.55
C MET A 171 -9.96 -2.27 -5.67
N PHE A 172 -9.92 -3.13 -4.65
CA PHE A 172 -10.93 -4.17 -4.46
C PHE A 172 -11.29 -4.32 -2.98
N CYS A 173 -12.51 -4.78 -2.72
CA CYS A 173 -12.98 -5.06 -1.37
C CYS A 173 -12.39 -6.36 -0.84
N VAL A 174 -11.73 -6.30 0.31
CA VAL A 174 -11.16 -7.49 0.96
C VAL A 174 -12.26 -8.47 1.43
N PRO A 175 -11.92 -9.75 1.59
CA PRO A 175 -12.78 -10.69 2.30
C PRO A 175 -13.11 -10.22 3.71
N ASN A 176 -14.28 -10.61 4.21
CA ASN A 176 -14.64 -10.39 5.60
C ASN A 176 -14.15 -11.54 6.49
N THR A 177 -13.83 -11.23 7.74
CA THR A 177 -13.65 -12.19 8.82
C THR A 177 -14.96 -12.93 9.11
N ALA A 178 -14.89 -13.99 9.92
CA ALA A 178 -16.09 -14.70 10.40
C ALA A 178 -17.07 -13.80 11.18
N LEU A 179 -16.61 -12.64 11.65
CA LEU A 179 -17.43 -11.65 12.36
C LEU A 179 -18.09 -10.62 11.41
N GLY A 180 -17.87 -10.74 10.10
CA GLY A 180 -18.49 -9.87 9.09
C GLY A 180 -17.79 -8.53 8.85
N THR A 181 -16.63 -8.30 9.48
CA THR A 181 -15.77 -7.13 9.26
C THR A 181 -14.66 -7.42 8.26
N ALA A 182 -14.12 -6.41 7.57
CA ALA A 182 -12.99 -6.60 6.66
C ALA A 182 -11.79 -7.27 7.34
N ASP A 183 -11.22 -8.28 6.69
CA ASP A 183 -10.01 -8.96 7.19
C ASP A 183 -8.77 -8.08 6.96
N ARG A 184 -8.37 -7.36 8.00
CA ARG A 184 -7.18 -6.49 7.97
C ARG A 184 -5.86 -7.24 7.87
N SER A 185 -5.84 -8.56 8.06
CA SER A 185 -4.63 -9.38 7.88
C SER A 185 -4.38 -9.75 6.41
N PHE A 186 -5.32 -9.42 5.52
CA PHE A 186 -5.25 -9.76 4.11
C PHE A 186 -4.12 -8.99 3.36
N PRO A 187 -3.38 -9.64 2.44
CA PRO A 187 -3.28 -11.08 2.26
C PRO A 187 -2.28 -11.67 3.25
N ARG A 188 -2.65 -12.82 3.81
CA ARG A 188 -1.82 -13.69 4.64
C ARG A 188 -0.96 -14.58 3.75
N ALA A 189 0.04 -15.24 4.34
CA ALA A 189 0.88 -16.21 3.62
C ALA A 189 0.05 -17.33 2.96
N THR A 190 -1.03 -17.77 3.61
CA THR A 190 -1.95 -18.81 3.08
C THR A 190 -2.83 -18.32 1.94
N ASP A 191 -2.97 -17.01 1.74
CA ASP A 191 -3.76 -16.46 0.66
C ASP A 191 -2.95 -16.38 -0.65
N ILE A 192 -1.61 -16.46 -0.57
CA ILE A 192 -0.73 -16.50 -1.76
C ILE A 192 -1.06 -17.73 -2.61
N GLY A 193 -1.15 -17.55 -3.93
CA GLY A 193 -1.55 -18.59 -4.88
C GLY A 193 -3.07 -18.82 -4.97
N SER A 194 -3.86 -18.25 -4.04
CA SER A 194 -5.32 -18.31 -4.12
C SER A 194 -5.85 -17.42 -5.23
N GLY A 195 -6.83 -17.94 -5.98
CA GLY A 195 -7.52 -17.20 -7.01
C GLY A 195 -8.48 -16.16 -6.44
N MET A 196 -8.72 -15.07 -7.17
CA MET A 196 -9.76 -14.10 -6.86
C MET A 196 -10.63 -13.86 -8.08
N LYS A 197 -11.95 -14.03 -7.91
CA LYS A 197 -12.95 -13.56 -8.87
C LYS A 197 -13.26 -12.11 -8.56
N LEU A 198 -12.65 -11.24 -9.35
CA LEU A 198 -12.92 -9.81 -9.31
C LEU A 198 -13.94 -9.48 -10.38
N HIS A 199 -14.92 -8.68 -10.00
CA HIS A 199 -15.91 -8.20 -10.94
C HIS A 199 -16.05 -6.70 -10.75
N PHE A 200 -16.24 -6.00 -11.85
CA PHE A 200 -16.71 -4.64 -11.72
C PHE A 200 -18.14 -4.73 -11.19
N LYS A 201 -18.56 -3.67 -10.51
CA LYS A 201 -19.93 -3.54 -10.03
C LYS A 201 -20.94 -4.03 -11.08
N SER A 202 -21.69 -5.08 -10.75
CA SER A 202 -22.69 -5.66 -11.63
C SER A 202 -24.03 -4.99 -11.41
N LYS A 203 -24.67 -4.62 -12.51
CA LYS A 203 -26.06 -4.17 -12.56
C LYS A 203 -26.97 -5.22 -11.97
N ASP A 204 -27.77 -4.84 -10.98
CA ASP A 204 -28.88 -5.67 -10.53
C ASP A 204 -29.93 -5.67 -11.66
N VAL A 205 -30.10 -6.84 -12.28
CA VAL A 205 -31.13 -7.15 -13.27
C VAL A 205 -32.48 -7.14 -12.55
N LYS A 206 -33.11 -5.97 -12.43
CA LYS A 206 -34.54 -5.91 -12.15
C LYS A 206 -35.25 -5.26 -13.34
N ASP A 207 -35.89 -6.13 -14.11
CA ASP A 207 -36.95 -5.87 -15.09
C ASP A 207 -36.52 -5.42 -16.51
N ASN A 208 -36.12 -6.40 -17.35
CA ASN A 208 -36.59 -6.65 -18.73
C ASN A 208 -36.66 -5.49 -19.79
N PRO A 209 -36.62 -5.78 -21.10
CA PRO A 209 -35.50 -6.24 -21.92
C PRO A 209 -35.14 -5.27 -23.07
N ASN A 210 -35.78 -4.09 -23.21
CA ASN A 210 -35.79 -3.33 -24.47
C ASN A 210 -35.51 -1.82 -24.34
N LYS A 211 -34.69 -1.37 -23.39
CA LYS A 211 -34.25 0.04 -23.34
C LYS A 211 -32.72 0.19 -23.36
N PRO A 212 -32.16 0.97 -24.31
CA PRO A 212 -30.90 1.65 -24.08
C PRO A 212 -31.17 2.88 -23.21
N GLN A 213 -30.61 2.93 -22.00
CA GLN A 213 -30.69 4.11 -21.13
C GLN A 213 -29.42 4.21 -20.27
N ASP A 214 -28.42 4.89 -20.83
CA ASP A 214 -27.84 6.16 -20.36
C ASP A 214 -27.66 6.40 -18.83
N ASP A 215 -26.40 6.36 -18.41
CA ASP A 215 -25.66 7.20 -17.45
C ASP A 215 -26.23 7.58 -16.06
N THR A 216 -26.82 6.64 -15.31
CA THR A 216 -27.04 6.86 -13.87
C THR A 216 -26.47 5.71 -13.04
N ILE A 217 -25.29 5.96 -12.49
CA ILE A 217 -24.72 5.49 -11.22
C ILE A 217 -25.38 4.22 -10.69
N ASP A 218 -24.74 3.09 -10.96
CA ASP A 218 -25.06 1.82 -10.31
C ASP A 218 -24.66 1.93 -8.82
N GLU A 219 -25.61 1.73 -7.91
CA GLU A 219 -25.52 1.88 -6.43
C GLU A 219 -25.78 0.55 -5.69
N THR A 220 -25.28 -0.60 -6.14
CA THR A 220 -25.16 -1.77 -5.24
C THR A 220 -24.12 -1.53 -4.13
N ASP A 221 -24.40 -2.06 -2.93
CA ASP A 221 -23.52 -2.01 -1.76
C ASP A 221 -22.16 -2.63 -2.10
N TRP A 222 -21.07 -1.98 -1.69
CA TRP A 222 -19.74 -2.55 -1.89
C TRP A 222 -19.60 -3.84 -1.09
N ALA A 223 -19.30 -4.94 -1.77
CA ALA A 223 -19.15 -6.26 -1.19
C ALA A 223 -17.75 -6.83 -1.46
N PRO A 224 -17.26 -7.78 -0.64
CA PRO A 224 -16.02 -8.49 -0.92
C PRO A 224 -15.94 -8.97 -2.38
N GLY A 225 -14.80 -8.73 -3.04
CA GLY A 225 -14.60 -9.10 -4.44
C GLY A 225 -15.04 -8.07 -5.48
N ASN A 226 -15.77 -7.03 -5.08
CA ASN A 226 -16.02 -5.89 -5.96
C ASN A 226 -14.69 -5.21 -6.27
N PHE A 227 -14.46 -4.94 -7.55
CA PHE A 227 -13.33 -4.18 -8.06
C PHE A 227 -13.80 -2.81 -8.52
N GLY A 228 -12.98 -1.80 -8.27
CA GLY A 228 -13.28 -0.42 -8.63
C GLY A 228 -12.03 0.44 -8.71
N PHE A 229 -12.26 1.75 -8.77
CA PHE A 229 -11.21 2.73 -8.97
C PHE A 229 -11.07 3.66 -7.78
N LEU A 230 -9.85 4.15 -7.56
CA LEU A 230 -9.56 5.22 -6.61
C LEU A 230 -9.60 6.55 -7.34
N ASP A 231 -10.19 7.55 -6.72
CA ASP A 231 -10.15 8.93 -7.15
C ASP A 231 -8.84 9.56 -6.71
N LEU A 232 -7.87 9.58 -7.62
CA LEU A 232 -6.53 10.08 -7.38
C LEU A 232 -6.24 11.22 -8.36
N ASP A 233 -6.00 12.41 -7.82
CA ASP A 233 -5.63 13.60 -8.59
C ASP A 233 -4.16 13.53 -9.00
N TYR A 234 -3.87 12.86 -10.12
CA TYR A 234 -2.54 12.88 -10.72
C TYR A 234 -2.34 14.18 -11.51
N TYR A 235 -1.39 15.02 -11.06
CA TYR A 235 -1.00 16.26 -11.75
C TYR A 235 -0.57 16.08 -13.22
N LYS A 236 -0.30 14.85 -13.68
CA LYS A 236 0.18 14.54 -15.04
C LYS A 236 -0.70 13.61 -15.87
N ALA A 237 -1.82 13.09 -15.34
CA ALA A 237 -2.73 12.33 -16.16
C ALA A 237 -3.59 13.32 -16.97
N GLY A 238 -3.18 13.62 -18.20
CA GLY A 238 -3.95 14.44 -19.15
C GLY A 238 -5.33 13.84 -19.48
N LYS A 239 -5.92 14.22 -20.62
CA LYS A 239 -7.30 13.85 -21.04
C LYS A 239 -7.58 12.34 -21.29
N GLY A 240 -6.76 11.43 -20.78
CA GLY A 240 -6.86 9.98 -20.92
C GLY A 240 -6.89 9.21 -19.58
N GLN A 241 -7.42 9.81 -18.51
CA GLN A 241 -7.54 9.15 -17.19
C GLN A 241 -8.15 7.74 -17.29
N ASN A 242 -9.03 7.53 -18.27
CA ASN A 242 -9.76 6.27 -18.42
C ASN A 242 -8.96 5.12 -19.07
N SER A 243 -7.72 5.33 -19.50
CA SER A 243 -6.89 4.23 -20.06
C SER A 243 -5.58 4.05 -19.30
N THR A 244 -5.48 4.64 -18.12
CA THR A 244 -4.27 4.67 -17.31
C THR A 244 -3.81 3.29 -16.84
N THR A 245 -4.73 2.34 -16.67
CA THR A 245 -4.38 0.95 -16.39
C THR A 245 -3.52 0.34 -17.49
N GLY A 246 -3.57 0.84 -18.73
CA GLY A 246 -2.76 0.37 -19.84
C GLY A 246 -1.31 0.88 -19.85
N LEU A 247 -0.98 1.91 -19.08
CA LEU A 247 0.36 2.50 -19.08
C LEU A 247 1.42 1.52 -18.54
N ASN A 248 2.65 1.65 -19.03
CA ASN A 248 3.80 0.84 -18.61
C ASN A 248 4.70 1.54 -17.60
N SER A 249 4.57 2.86 -17.47
CA SER A 249 5.22 3.62 -16.41
C SER A 249 4.47 3.49 -15.10
N ASP A 250 5.21 3.60 -14.00
CA ASP A 250 4.64 3.90 -12.69
C ASP A 250 3.85 5.22 -12.74
N PHE A 251 2.77 5.27 -11.97
CA PHE A 251 2.02 6.50 -11.75
C PHE A 251 2.96 7.47 -11.02
N LEU A 252 3.18 8.68 -11.53
CA LEU A 252 4.04 9.66 -10.86
C LEU A 252 3.17 10.68 -10.13
N GLY A 253 3.12 10.60 -8.81
CA GLY A 253 2.36 11.54 -7.99
C GLY A 253 2.09 11.02 -6.58
N CYS A 254 1.68 11.95 -5.70
CA CYS A 254 1.25 11.63 -4.34
C CYS A 254 0.00 12.45 -4.00
N THR A 255 -0.94 11.84 -3.27
CA THR A 255 -2.07 12.54 -2.65
C THR A 255 -1.88 12.50 -1.13
N GLY A 256 -2.09 13.64 -0.47
CA GLY A 256 -1.96 13.79 0.99
C GLY A 256 -3.22 13.46 1.79
N GLU A 257 -4.35 13.27 1.09
CA GLU A 257 -5.60 12.79 1.69
C GLU A 257 -5.81 11.31 1.34
N PRO A 258 -6.48 10.55 2.23
CA PRO A 258 -6.97 9.22 1.89
C PRO A 258 -7.80 9.28 0.60
N PRO A 259 -7.51 8.43 -0.40
CA PRO A 259 -8.26 8.48 -1.64
C PRO A 259 -9.73 8.13 -1.42
N LYS A 260 -10.58 8.70 -2.26
CA LYS A 260 -11.99 8.33 -2.30
C LYS A 260 -12.20 7.22 -3.32
N SER A 261 -13.19 6.36 -3.12
CA SER A 261 -13.69 5.49 -4.17
C SER A 261 -14.19 6.34 -5.33
N ASN A 262 -13.92 5.91 -6.56
CA ASN A 262 -14.50 6.46 -7.76
C ASN A 262 -15.47 5.42 -8.34
N PRO A 263 -16.75 5.45 -7.92
CA PRO A 263 -17.73 4.46 -8.35
C PRO A 263 -18.02 4.63 -9.85
N GLY A 264 -18.44 3.53 -10.47
CA GLY A 264 -18.82 3.49 -11.88
C GLY A 264 -17.92 2.56 -12.69
N PHE A 265 -18.55 1.86 -13.63
CA PHE A 265 -17.81 1.06 -14.59
C PHE A 265 -17.13 1.95 -15.61
N ARG A 266 -15.90 1.59 -15.96
CA ARG A 266 -15.15 2.28 -17.00
C ARG A 266 -14.59 1.28 -17.99
N THR A 267 -15.33 1.09 -19.09
CA THR A 267 -14.94 0.22 -20.22
C THR A 267 -13.50 0.43 -20.68
N PRO A 268 -13.02 1.68 -20.83
CA PRO A 268 -11.68 1.92 -21.34
C PRO A 268 -10.57 1.32 -20.45
N GLU A 269 -10.74 1.28 -19.13
CA GLU A 269 -9.78 0.71 -18.18
C GLU A 269 -9.77 -0.82 -18.22
N GLY A 270 -10.94 -1.44 -18.35
CA GLY A 270 -11.05 -2.89 -18.57
C GLY A 270 -10.42 -3.30 -19.91
N SER A 271 -10.69 -2.54 -20.96
CA SER A 271 -10.06 -2.70 -22.28
C SER A 271 -8.54 -2.51 -22.22
N ALA A 272 -8.07 -1.55 -21.43
CA ALA A 272 -6.65 -1.29 -21.24
C ALA A 272 -5.94 -2.38 -20.41
N LEU A 273 -6.62 -3.01 -19.43
CA LEU A 273 -6.11 -4.22 -18.77
C LEU A 273 -5.96 -5.38 -19.76
N ASN A 274 -6.90 -5.53 -20.70
CA ASN A 274 -6.87 -6.58 -21.72
C ASN A 274 -5.67 -6.46 -22.68
N SER A 275 -5.08 -5.27 -22.84
CA SER A 275 -3.85 -5.09 -23.63
C SER A 275 -2.69 -5.99 -23.14
N ARG A 276 -2.65 -6.32 -21.84
CA ARG A 276 -1.67 -7.23 -21.22
C ARG A 276 -1.74 -8.65 -21.77
N PHE A 277 -2.89 -9.02 -22.33
CA PHE A 277 -3.17 -10.30 -22.96
C PHE A 277 -3.03 -10.26 -24.49
N ASP A 278 -2.53 -9.17 -25.08
CA ASP A 278 -2.50 -8.96 -26.54
C ASP A 278 -3.92 -8.87 -27.15
N ILE A 279 -4.85 -8.29 -26.37
CA ILE A 279 -6.25 -8.03 -26.76
C ILE A 279 -6.47 -6.52 -26.74
N PHE A 280 -6.87 -5.95 -27.87
CA PHE A 280 -7.01 -4.50 -28.07
C PHE A 280 -8.45 -4.12 -28.45
N PRO A 281 -9.42 -4.22 -27.51
CA PRO A 281 -10.77 -3.76 -27.77
C PRO A 281 -10.83 -2.23 -27.71
N ALA A 282 -11.78 -1.63 -28.44
CA ALA A 282 -12.02 -0.20 -28.39
C ALA A 282 -12.23 0.27 -26.92
N PRO A 283 -11.76 1.48 -26.54
CA PRO A 283 -11.09 2.49 -27.36
C PRO A 283 -9.57 2.31 -27.47
N THR A 284 -9.00 1.24 -26.90
CA THR A 284 -7.55 1.02 -26.90
C THR A 284 -7.13 0.40 -28.23
N GLN A 285 -6.33 1.13 -29.03
CA GLN A 285 -6.06 0.72 -30.40
C GLN A 285 -4.72 -0.01 -30.58
N SER A 286 -3.65 0.34 -29.87
CA SER A 286 -2.37 -0.33 -30.08
C SER A 286 -1.36 -0.13 -28.95
N CYS A 287 -0.40 -1.04 -28.89
CA CYS A 287 0.84 -0.93 -28.11
C CYS A 287 1.72 0.20 -28.64
N ASN A 288 2.26 1.02 -27.74
CA ASN A 288 3.30 1.97 -28.05
C ASN A 288 4.69 1.36 -27.72
N PRO A 289 5.47 0.92 -28.72
CA PRO A 289 6.75 0.25 -28.47
C PRO A 289 7.82 1.19 -27.89
N ALA A 290 7.66 2.52 -28.00
CA ALA A 290 8.62 3.48 -27.47
C ALA A 290 8.51 3.62 -25.94
N THR A 291 7.30 3.51 -25.39
CA THR A 291 7.04 3.64 -23.94
C THR A 291 6.70 2.31 -23.26
N GLY A 292 6.31 1.30 -24.04
CA GLY A 292 5.72 0.05 -23.55
C GLY A 292 4.23 0.19 -23.20
N ASP A 293 3.64 1.39 -23.32
CA ASP A 293 2.24 1.61 -22.97
C ASP A 293 1.32 0.76 -23.84
N PHE A 294 0.31 0.17 -23.20
CA PHE A 294 -0.63 -0.77 -23.82
C PHE A 294 0.04 -2.00 -24.45
N CYS A 295 1.33 -2.23 -24.23
CA CYS A 295 1.98 -3.40 -24.77
C CYS A 295 1.66 -4.64 -23.92
N PRO A 296 1.55 -5.81 -24.56
CA PRO A 296 1.25 -7.05 -23.86
C PRO A 296 2.43 -7.53 -23.03
N SER A 297 2.17 -8.47 -22.13
CA SER A 297 3.26 -9.23 -21.52
C SER A 297 3.91 -10.18 -22.53
N GLN A 298 5.13 -10.65 -22.23
CA GLN A 298 5.79 -11.66 -23.06
C GLN A 298 5.08 -13.01 -23.04
N ASN A 299 4.36 -13.31 -21.96
CA ASN A 299 3.47 -14.46 -21.87
C ASN A 299 2.02 -13.97 -21.80
N THR A 300 1.24 -14.36 -22.79
CA THR A 300 -0.17 -13.97 -22.96
C THR A 300 -1.11 -15.17 -22.93
N THR A 301 -0.70 -16.25 -22.24
CA THR A 301 -1.51 -17.43 -21.98
C THR A 301 -2.89 -17.02 -21.44
N LYS A 302 -3.95 -17.48 -22.12
CA LYS A 302 -5.33 -17.03 -21.90
C LYS A 302 -6.32 -18.03 -22.46
N ASN A 303 -7.56 -17.97 -21.96
CA ASN A 303 -8.69 -18.73 -22.48
C ASN A 303 -9.28 -18.10 -23.76
N ARG A 304 -8.42 -17.88 -24.76
CA ARG A 304 -8.79 -17.38 -26.09
C ARG A 304 -7.95 -18.08 -27.17
N VAL A 305 -8.56 -18.33 -28.31
CA VAL A 305 -7.98 -19.06 -29.44
C VAL A 305 -8.25 -18.32 -30.74
N LEU A 306 -7.42 -18.56 -31.75
CA LEU A 306 -7.66 -18.10 -33.11
C LEU A 306 -8.07 -19.28 -34.00
N GLU A 307 -9.00 -19.01 -34.90
CA GLU A 307 -9.24 -19.88 -36.05
C GLU A 307 -8.02 -19.79 -37.00
N VAL A 308 -7.51 -20.94 -37.41
CA VAL A 308 -6.29 -21.10 -38.23
C VAL A 308 -6.59 -21.97 -39.46
N GLN A 309 -5.70 -21.92 -40.44
CA GLN A 309 -5.84 -22.68 -41.68
C GLN A 309 -5.68 -24.20 -41.46
N ASN A 310 -4.80 -24.60 -40.55
CA ASN A 310 -4.39 -25.99 -40.38
C ASN A 310 -3.83 -26.26 -38.96
N ALA A 311 -3.46 -27.51 -38.70
CA ALA A 311 -2.89 -27.95 -37.42
C ALA A 311 -1.48 -27.38 -37.11
N SER A 312 -0.81 -26.76 -38.09
CA SER A 312 0.47 -26.06 -37.88
C SER A 312 0.29 -24.65 -37.30
N CYS A 313 -0.95 -24.23 -37.01
CA CYS A 313 -1.29 -22.92 -36.47
C CYS A 313 -1.02 -21.74 -37.42
N ASP A 314 -1.11 -21.99 -38.72
CA ASP A 314 -1.01 -20.94 -39.74
C ASP A 314 -2.23 -20.01 -39.69
N PRO A 315 -2.08 -18.69 -39.47
CA PRO A 315 -3.22 -17.78 -39.35
C PRO A 315 -4.01 -17.68 -40.65
N LEU A 316 -5.34 -17.57 -40.56
CA LEU A 316 -6.17 -17.24 -41.73
C LEU A 316 -5.78 -15.86 -42.29
N PRO A 317 -5.91 -15.61 -43.61
CA PRO A 317 -5.71 -14.29 -44.19
C PRO A 317 -6.63 -13.25 -43.52
N GLY A 318 -6.06 -12.23 -42.87
CA GLY A 318 -6.80 -11.23 -42.08
C GLY A 318 -6.75 -11.45 -40.57
N ASN A 319 -6.59 -12.69 -40.11
CA ASN A 319 -6.38 -12.98 -38.68
C ASN A 319 -4.98 -12.54 -38.26
N GLY A 320 -4.90 -11.71 -37.21
CA GLY A 320 -3.64 -11.21 -36.66
C GLY A 320 -3.01 -10.04 -37.43
N LYS A 321 -3.79 -9.32 -38.25
CA LYS A 321 -3.37 -8.01 -38.78
C LYS A 321 -3.84 -6.89 -37.85
N ASN A 322 -2.92 -6.01 -37.48
CA ASN A 322 -3.11 -4.80 -36.65
C ASN A 322 -3.99 -3.71 -37.33
N THR A 323 -4.85 -4.09 -38.28
CA THR A 323 -5.70 -3.16 -39.05
C THR A 323 -7.19 -3.39 -38.82
N ASP A 324 -7.58 -4.57 -38.30
CA ASP A 324 -8.98 -4.97 -38.24
C ASP A 324 -9.43 -4.98 -36.77
N PHE A 325 -9.68 -3.75 -36.31
CA PHE A 325 -10.14 -3.32 -34.99
C PHE A 325 -11.60 -3.73 -34.68
N GLU A 326 -11.95 -5.00 -34.84
CA GLU A 326 -13.25 -5.52 -34.37
C GLU A 326 -13.09 -6.25 -33.04
N GLU A 327 -14.16 -6.28 -32.23
CA GLU A 327 -14.17 -6.92 -30.90
C GLU A 327 -14.84 -8.30 -30.99
N PRO A 328 -14.15 -9.40 -30.62
CA PRO A 328 -12.72 -9.48 -30.30
C PRO A 328 -11.83 -9.33 -31.56
N PRO A 329 -10.53 -8.94 -31.42
CA PRO A 329 -9.62 -8.72 -32.54
C PRO A 329 -9.77 -9.85 -33.55
N ALA A 330 -10.05 -9.51 -34.81
CA ALA A 330 -10.65 -10.43 -35.79
C ALA A 330 -10.20 -11.89 -35.61
N GLY A 331 -11.11 -12.73 -35.10
CA GLY A 331 -10.94 -14.17 -34.92
C GLY A 331 -10.60 -14.68 -33.51
N LEU A 332 -10.26 -13.81 -32.54
CA LEU A 332 -9.87 -14.23 -31.18
C LEU A 332 -11.08 -14.57 -30.31
N GLN A 333 -11.43 -15.84 -30.17
CA GLN A 333 -12.68 -16.27 -29.53
C GLN A 333 -12.43 -17.15 -28.30
N PRO A 334 -13.41 -17.29 -27.39
CA PRO A 334 -13.40 -18.39 -26.42
C PRO A 334 -13.23 -19.74 -27.13
N PRO A 335 -12.50 -20.71 -26.55
CA PRO A 335 -12.41 -22.05 -27.12
C PRO A 335 -13.81 -22.64 -27.36
N PRO A 336 -14.10 -23.17 -28.57
CA PRO A 336 -15.34 -23.88 -28.84
C PRO A 336 -15.60 -25.03 -27.85
N SER A 337 -16.87 -25.34 -27.63
CA SER A 337 -17.29 -26.47 -26.78
C SER A 337 -16.62 -27.77 -27.23
N GLY A 338 -16.06 -28.51 -26.26
CA GLY A 338 -15.35 -29.77 -26.51
C GLY A 338 -13.85 -29.63 -26.73
N LEU A 339 -13.32 -28.42 -26.93
CA LEU A 339 -11.88 -28.17 -26.94
C LEU A 339 -11.36 -27.76 -25.55
N SER A 340 -10.14 -28.17 -25.23
CA SER A 340 -9.46 -27.81 -23.99
C SER A 340 -9.21 -26.30 -23.88
N LYS A 341 -9.26 -25.78 -22.65
CA LYS A 341 -9.08 -24.35 -22.37
C LYS A 341 -7.58 -24.03 -22.15
N PRO A 342 -6.95 -23.14 -22.96
CA PRO A 342 -5.50 -22.89 -22.94
C PRO A 342 -5.00 -22.00 -21.81
N GLY A 343 -5.85 -21.19 -21.20
CA GLY A 343 -5.49 -20.35 -20.07
C GLY A 343 -5.40 -21.16 -18.78
N TYR A 344 -4.77 -20.56 -17.78
CA TYR A 344 -4.70 -21.13 -16.44
C TYR A 344 -6.12 -21.39 -15.88
N PRO A 345 -6.40 -22.59 -15.33
CA PRO A 345 -7.65 -22.91 -14.67
C PRO A 345 -7.89 -22.04 -13.45
N GLN A 346 -9.15 -21.77 -13.10
CA GLN A 346 -9.52 -21.22 -11.80
C GLN A 346 -9.32 -22.27 -10.69
N ASP A 347 -9.37 -21.85 -9.43
CA ASP A 347 -9.37 -22.80 -8.31
C ASP A 347 -10.57 -23.73 -8.45
N ASN A 348 -10.37 -25.01 -8.12
CA ASN A 348 -11.36 -26.06 -8.32
C ASN A 348 -12.65 -25.76 -7.54
N CYS A 349 -12.52 -25.10 -6.38
CA CYS A 349 -13.65 -24.70 -5.54
C CYS A 349 -14.60 -23.69 -6.23
N PHE A 350 -14.15 -22.89 -7.20
CA PHE A 350 -15.04 -21.97 -7.92
C PHE A 350 -16.04 -22.67 -8.85
N ASN A 351 -15.84 -23.95 -9.14
CA ASN A 351 -16.72 -24.77 -9.97
C ASN A 351 -17.33 -25.96 -9.17
N ASN A 352 -17.16 -25.98 -7.85
CA ASN A 352 -17.67 -27.04 -6.98
C ASN A 352 -19.11 -26.72 -6.54
N ALA A 353 -20.02 -27.67 -6.67
CA ALA A 353 -21.43 -27.48 -6.31
C ALA A 353 -21.72 -27.59 -4.79
N ILE A 354 -20.83 -28.24 -4.01
CA ILE A 354 -21.12 -28.57 -2.60
C ILE A 354 -20.61 -27.49 -1.65
N LEU A 355 -19.41 -26.96 -1.88
CA LEU A 355 -18.82 -25.85 -1.12
C LEU A 355 -18.07 -24.92 -2.09
N PRO A 356 -18.81 -24.06 -2.81
CA PRO A 356 -18.20 -23.16 -3.78
C PRO A 356 -17.42 -22.04 -3.10
N CYS A 357 -16.26 -21.71 -3.66
CA CYS A 357 -15.63 -20.42 -3.40
C CYS A 357 -16.44 -19.31 -4.08
N ASN A 358 -16.61 -18.18 -3.38
CA ASN A 358 -17.34 -17.03 -3.93
C ASN A 358 -16.39 -16.00 -4.55
N VAL A 359 -15.58 -15.37 -3.70
CA VAL A 359 -14.67 -14.28 -4.07
C VAL A 359 -13.24 -14.77 -4.14
N THR A 360 -12.73 -15.28 -3.02
CA THR A 360 -11.38 -15.83 -2.89
C THR A 360 -11.46 -17.34 -2.95
N GLY A 361 -10.53 -17.93 -3.69
CA GLY A 361 -10.37 -19.35 -3.83
C GLY A 361 -9.52 -19.95 -2.71
N ASP A 362 -9.09 -21.19 -2.90
CA ASP A 362 -8.31 -21.97 -1.94
C ASP A 362 -6.88 -22.27 -2.43
N GLY A 363 -6.49 -21.71 -3.58
CA GLY A 363 -5.21 -21.98 -4.24
C GLY A 363 -5.10 -23.39 -4.83
N ASN A 364 -6.13 -24.22 -4.70
CA ASN A 364 -6.15 -25.56 -5.24
C ASN A 364 -6.73 -25.54 -6.65
N TRP A 365 -5.84 -25.44 -7.63
CA TRP A 365 -6.18 -25.53 -9.04
C TRP A 365 -5.69 -26.84 -9.64
N SER A 366 -6.34 -27.27 -10.72
CA SER A 366 -5.99 -28.51 -11.43
C SER A 366 -4.68 -28.38 -12.25
N ALA A 367 -3.59 -28.08 -11.56
CA ALA A 367 -2.28 -27.77 -12.13
C ALA A 367 -1.68 -28.94 -12.92
N ASP A 368 -1.61 -30.15 -12.33
CA ASP A 368 -1.08 -31.33 -13.03
C ASP A 368 -1.86 -31.66 -14.30
N THR A 369 -3.20 -31.61 -14.24
CA THR A 369 -4.04 -31.84 -15.43
C THR A 369 -3.72 -30.83 -16.53
N TRP A 370 -3.55 -29.56 -16.16
CA TRP A 370 -3.24 -28.50 -17.11
C TRP A 370 -1.81 -28.61 -17.66
N LEU A 371 -0.81 -28.82 -16.80
CA LEU A 371 0.59 -29.00 -17.16
C LEU A 371 0.79 -30.22 -18.05
N ASN A 372 0.08 -31.33 -17.77
CA ASN A 372 0.13 -32.51 -18.61
C ASN A 372 -0.46 -32.23 -19.99
N THR A 373 -1.64 -31.60 -20.04
CA THR A 373 -2.34 -31.27 -21.29
C THR A 373 -1.52 -30.33 -22.18
N TRP A 374 -0.91 -29.29 -21.60
CA TRP A 374 -0.29 -28.23 -22.37
C TRP A 374 1.21 -28.39 -22.52
N HIS A 375 1.90 -28.98 -21.55
CA HIS A 375 3.36 -29.06 -21.51
C HIS A 375 3.90 -30.48 -21.40
N GLY A 376 3.04 -31.50 -21.27
CA GLY A 376 3.47 -32.89 -21.11
C GLY A 376 4.29 -33.13 -19.85
N THR A 377 4.10 -32.31 -18.82
CA THR A 377 4.86 -32.36 -17.55
C THR A 377 3.92 -32.40 -16.34
N SER A 378 4.50 -32.44 -15.14
CA SER A 378 3.79 -32.40 -13.85
C SER A 378 4.38 -31.32 -12.94
N GLN A 379 3.64 -30.93 -11.89
CA GLN A 379 4.14 -30.04 -10.86
C GLN A 379 5.40 -30.61 -10.20
N ALA A 380 5.38 -31.89 -9.83
CA ALA A 380 6.51 -32.57 -9.20
C ALA A 380 7.78 -32.51 -10.07
N THR A 381 7.64 -32.61 -11.39
CA THR A 381 8.77 -32.49 -12.32
C THR A 381 9.35 -31.08 -12.34
N ILE A 382 8.50 -30.05 -12.29
CA ILE A 382 8.95 -28.65 -12.29
C ILE A 382 9.59 -28.30 -10.94
N LEU A 383 8.96 -28.68 -9.82
CA LEU A 383 9.45 -28.46 -8.45
C LEU A 383 10.82 -29.12 -8.19
N ALA A 384 11.14 -30.20 -8.91
CA ALA A 384 12.44 -30.85 -8.86
C ALA A 384 13.54 -30.11 -9.65
N THR A 385 13.22 -28.99 -10.30
CA THR A 385 14.17 -28.17 -11.07
C THR A 385 14.30 -26.77 -10.49
N SER A 386 15.29 -26.03 -10.98
CA SER A 386 15.54 -24.64 -10.60
C SER A 386 15.66 -23.76 -11.84
N ASP A 387 15.55 -22.46 -11.66
CA ASP A 387 15.85 -21.49 -12.71
C ASP A 387 17.35 -21.49 -13.07
N SER A 388 17.73 -20.67 -14.06
CA SER A 388 19.13 -20.56 -14.50
C SER A 388 20.07 -19.96 -13.44
N SER A 389 19.52 -19.36 -12.38
CA SER A 389 20.24 -18.80 -11.24
C SER A 389 20.26 -19.76 -10.04
N GLY A 390 19.64 -20.94 -10.15
CA GLY A 390 19.55 -21.93 -9.08
C GLY A 390 18.41 -21.68 -8.08
N ASN A 391 17.47 -20.77 -8.36
CA ASN A 391 16.32 -20.52 -7.50
C ASN A 391 15.21 -21.57 -7.72
N SER A 392 14.51 -21.91 -6.64
CA SER A 392 13.31 -22.76 -6.70
C SER A 392 12.20 -22.10 -7.53
N TRP A 393 11.39 -22.91 -8.21
CA TRP A 393 10.14 -22.46 -8.85
C TRP A 393 8.99 -22.29 -7.86
N ASP A 394 9.10 -22.90 -6.68
CA ASP A 394 8.23 -22.66 -5.54
C ASP A 394 8.78 -21.46 -4.76
N LEU A 395 8.20 -20.29 -5.02
CA LEU A 395 8.65 -18.99 -4.51
C LEU A 395 8.16 -18.74 -3.08
N ASN A 396 7.10 -19.42 -2.65
CA ASN A 396 6.53 -19.31 -1.30
C ASN A 396 6.85 -20.52 -0.39
N ASP A 397 7.56 -21.53 -0.91
CA ASP A 397 7.99 -22.75 -0.21
C ASP A 397 6.81 -23.53 0.39
N ASP A 398 5.68 -23.57 -0.33
CA ASP A 398 4.45 -24.25 0.10
C ASP A 398 4.31 -25.70 -0.42
N GLY A 399 5.27 -26.14 -1.23
CA GLY A 399 5.35 -27.45 -1.84
C GLY A 399 4.44 -27.63 -3.07
N LYS A 400 3.87 -26.54 -3.61
CA LYS A 400 2.99 -26.54 -4.78
C LYS A 400 3.41 -25.44 -5.75
N LEU A 401 2.82 -25.44 -6.93
CA LEU A 401 2.98 -24.34 -7.89
C LEU A 401 1.67 -23.59 -8.03
N SER A 402 1.72 -22.30 -7.75
CA SER A 402 0.75 -21.29 -8.15
C SER A 402 0.78 -21.05 -9.66
N ARG A 403 -0.20 -20.33 -10.20
CA ARG A 403 -0.22 -20.00 -11.63
C ARG A 403 0.87 -19.00 -11.97
N TYR A 404 1.17 -18.09 -11.06
CA TYR A 404 2.24 -17.13 -11.24
C TYR A 404 3.62 -17.82 -11.32
N GLU A 405 3.85 -18.84 -10.51
CA GLU A 405 5.10 -19.61 -10.57
C GLU A 405 5.23 -20.43 -11.86
N VAL A 406 4.13 -21.04 -12.31
CA VAL A 406 4.09 -21.68 -13.64
C VAL A 406 4.33 -20.64 -14.74
N TYR A 407 3.79 -19.44 -14.59
CA TYR A 407 3.97 -18.34 -15.54
C TYR A 407 5.44 -17.91 -15.65
N GLU A 408 6.15 -17.75 -14.52
CA GLU A 408 7.59 -17.46 -14.50
C GLU A 408 8.40 -18.62 -15.08
N TRP A 409 8.03 -19.86 -14.76
CA TRP A 409 8.63 -21.05 -15.37
C TRP A 409 8.45 -21.06 -16.89
N GLU A 410 7.27 -20.73 -17.42
CA GLU A 410 7.06 -20.62 -18.86
C GLU A 410 7.95 -19.53 -19.49
N LEU A 411 8.09 -18.38 -18.81
CA LEU A 411 8.90 -17.26 -19.28
C LEU A 411 10.41 -17.57 -19.32
N ALA A 412 10.90 -18.48 -18.49
CA ALA A 412 12.31 -18.84 -18.45
C ALA A 412 12.78 -19.62 -19.70
N ASP A 413 11.88 -20.30 -20.40
CA ASP A 413 12.15 -20.95 -21.70
C ASP A 413 11.00 -20.72 -22.68
N LYS A 414 10.81 -19.44 -23.03
CA LYS A 414 9.75 -18.98 -23.96
C LYS A 414 9.79 -19.73 -25.28
N ALA A 415 11.02 -20.00 -25.76
CA ALA A 415 11.25 -20.64 -27.04
C ALA A 415 10.57 -22.01 -27.09
N ASN A 416 10.57 -22.78 -26.00
CA ASN A 416 9.97 -24.12 -25.95
C ASN A 416 8.60 -24.19 -25.27
N ARG A 417 8.39 -23.42 -24.20
CA ARG A 417 7.19 -23.51 -23.34
C ARG A 417 6.03 -22.66 -23.88
N LEU A 418 6.34 -21.59 -24.62
CA LEU A 418 5.36 -20.63 -25.14
C LEU A 418 5.21 -20.72 -26.68
N LYS A 419 5.40 -21.90 -27.28
CA LYS A 419 5.08 -22.10 -28.71
C LYS A 419 3.56 -22.05 -28.95
N PRO A 420 3.08 -21.66 -30.16
CA PRO A 420 1.69 -21.87 -30.53
C PRO A 420 1.27 -23.33 -30.36
N LYS A 421 0.08 -23.57 -29.81
CA LYS A 421 -0.43 -24.92 -29.53
C LYS A 421 -1.74 -25.15 -30.27
N TYR A 422 -1.80 -26.25 -31.02
CA TYR A 422 -3.00 -26.69 -31.71
C TYR A 422 -3.95 -27.38 -30.74
N LEU A 423 -5.21 -26.98 -30.71
CA LEU A 423 -6.22 -27.53 -29.80
C LEU A 423 -7.00 -28.66 -30.43
N GLY A 424 -7.27 -28.55 -31.73
CA GLY A 424 -8.17 -29.44 -32.43
C GLY A 424 -8.98 -28.73 -33.50
N MET A 425 -9.94 -29.46 -34.04
CA MET A 425 -10.83 -29.00 -35.08
C MET A 425 -12.29 -29.20 -34.70
N VAL A 426 -13.15 -28.31 -35.19
CA VAL A 426 -14.60 -28.41 -35.02
C VAL A 426 -15.25 -28.37 -36.40
N ALA A 427 -16.31 -29.14 -36.59
CA ALA A 427 -17.13 -29.06 -37.79
C ALA A 427 -17.81 -27.69 -37.85
N GLY A 428 -17.53 -26.93 -38.91
CA GLY A 428 -18.22 -25.71 -39.25
C GLY A 428 -19.51 -25.96 -40.03
N ASN A 429 -20.23 -24.89 -40.32
CA ASN A 429 -21.42 -24.95 -41.16
C ASN A 429 -21.04 -25.38 -42.59
N ASN A 430 -21.87 -26.21 -43.23
CA ASN A 430 -21.68 -26.71 -44.59
C ASN A 430 -20.50 -27.70 -44.79
N GLY A 431 -20.07 -28.39 -43.73
CA GLY A 431 -19.05 -29.44 -43.82
C GLY A 431 -17.60 -28.94 -43.89
N GLN A 432 -17.37 -27.63 -43.75
CA GLN A 432 -16.03 -27.08 -43.59
C GLN A 432 -15.46 -27.42 -42.21
N THR A 433 -14.17 -27.73 -42.13
CA THR A 433 -13.49 -27.99 -40.86
C THR A 433 -12.75 -26.74 -40.40
N LYS A 434 -12.98 -26.31 -39.16
CA LYS A 434 -12.32 -25.16 -38.55
C LYS A 434 -11.25 -25.62 -37.58
N HIS A 435 -10.02 -25.14 -37.74
CA HIS A 435 -8.90 -25.47 -36.88
C HIS A 435 -8.67 -24.35 -35.86
N TYR A 436 -8.30 -24.69 -34.63
CA TYR A 436 -8.10 -23.71 -33.56
C TYR A 436 -6.74 -23.86 -32.89
N CYS A 437 -6.06 -22.73 -32.68
CA CYS A 437 -4.79 -22.67 -31.96
C CYS A 437 -4.79 -21.60 -30.86
N ALA A 438 -4.05 -21.89 -29.79
CA ALA A 438 -3.68 -20.92 -28.77
C ALA A 438 -2.31 -20.32 -29.08
N PHE A 439 -2.18 -19.02 -28.81
CA PHE A 439 -0.95 -18.25 -28.99
C PHE A 439 -0.57 -17.64 -27.64
N PRO A 440 0.31 -18.31 -26.87
CA PRO A 440 0.72 -17.84 -25.54
C PRO A 440 1.82 -16.77 -25.57
N GLN A 441 2.19 -16.28 -26.77
CA GLN A 441 3.04 -15.10 -26.97
C GLN A 441 2.28 -14.02 -27.76
N PRO A 442 2.65 -12.73 -27.60
CA PRO A 442 2.09 -11.65 -28.40
C PRO A 442 2.18 -11.92 -29.90
N LYS A 443 1.05 -11.76 -30.59
CA LYS A 443 0.95 -11.88 -32.05
C LYS A 443 0.55 -10.55 -32.69
N ASN A 444 -0.31 -9.77 -32.03
CA ASN A 444 -0.83 -8.51 -32.56
C ASN A 444 0.13 -7.34 -32.29
N ALA A 445 0.76 -7.31 -31.11
CA ALA A 445 1.70 -6.27 -30.72
C ALA A 445 3.07 -6.81 -30.22
N PRO A 446 3.86 -7.51 -31.05
CA PRO A 446 5.19 -7.97 -30.67
C PRO A 446 6.27 -6.86 -30.75
N PRO A 447 7.32 -6.90 -29.91
CA PRO A 447 7.51 -7.83 -28.80
C PRO A 447 6.76 -7.40 -27.53
N GLY A 448 6.35 -8.36 -26.70
CA GLY A 448 5.82 -8.06 -25.37
C GLY A 448 6.89 -7.40 -24.48
N VAL A 449 6.44 -6.62 -23.49
CA VAL A 449 7.35 -5.92 -22.58
C VAL A 449 7.89 -6.92 -21.55
N PRO A 450 9.23 -7.12 -21.45
CA PRO A 450 9.80 -7.95 -20.40
C PRO A 450 9.62 -7.31 -19.02
N SER A 451 9.50 -8.12 -17.98
CA SER A 451 9.80 -7.67 -16.62
C SER A 451 11.30 -7.34 -16.50
N GLY A 452 11.64 -6.42 -15.61
CA GLY A 452 13.01 -5.96 -15.39
C GLY A 452 13.23 -5.44 -13.98
N GLY A 453 14.47 -5.04 -13.67
CA GLY A 453 14.85 -4.60 -12.33
C GLY A 453 13.99 -3.46 -11.77
N ASP A 454 13.50 -2.56 -12.62
CA ASP A 454 12.68 -1.41 -12.23
C ASP A 454 11.23 -1.51 -12.74
N GLN A 455 10.87 -2.59 -13.44
CA GLN A 455 9.57 -2.72 -14.10
C GLN A 455 8.92 -4.05 -13.76
N LYS A 456 7.71 -4.01 -13.18
CA LYS A 456 6.90 -5.21 -12.97
C LYS A 456 6.50 -5.82 -14.30
N ASP A 457 6.27 -7.13 -14.29
CA ASP A 457 5.63 -7.80 -15.42
C ASP A 457 4.25 -7.17 -15.67
N ARG A 458 3.89 -7.03 -16.95
CA ARG A 458 2.60 -6.46 -17.38
C ARG A 458 1.41 -7.21 -16.79
N ARG A 459 1.55 -8.49 -16.42
CA ARG A 459 0.54 -9.32 -15.77
C ARG A 459 0.34 -9.02 -14.29
N ILE A 460 1.29 -8.36 -13.64
CA ILE A 460 1.16 -7.98 -12.23
C ILE A 460 0.46 -6.62 -12.16
N ILE A 461 -0.65 -6.58 -11.44
CA ILE A 461 -1.35 -5.34 -11.11
C ILE A 461 -1.26 -5.10 -9.61
N THR A 462 -0.81 -3.91 -9.23
CA THR A 462 -0.84 -3.47 -7.84
C THR A 462 -2.18 -2.79 -7.57
N VAL A 463 -2.89 -3.26 -6.56
CA VAL A 463 -4.27 -2.85 -6.27
C VAL A 463 -4.41 -2.58 -4.76
N ALA A 464 -5.18 -1.55 -4.40
CA ALA A 464 -5.53 -1.31 -3.00
C ALA A 464 -6.53 -2.35 -2.52
N ALA A 465 -6.15 -3.11 -1.50
CA ALA A 465 -7.05 -3.93 -0.71
C ALA A 465 -7.73 -3.00 0.30
N VAL A 466 -9.03 -2.78 0.16
CA VAL A 466 -9.78 -1.80 0.97
C VAL A 466 -10.84 -2.47 1.83
N ASP A 467 -11.09 -1.88 2.99
CA ASP A 467 -12.28 -2.16 3.79
C ASP A 467 -13.47 -1.46 3.13
N CYS A 468 -14.42 -2.26 2.67
CA CYS A 468 -15.64 -1.79 2.02
C CYS A 468 -16.84 -1.72 2.98
N THR A 469 -16.65 -1.96 4.28
CA THR A 469 -17.70 -1.87 5.28
C THR A 469 -18.30 -0.46 5.26
N ASN A 470 -19.61 -0.35 5.01
CA ASN A 470 -20.33 0.92 4.87
C ASN A 470 -19.86 1.83 3.72
N LEU A 471 -19.07 1.32 2.78
CA LEU A 471 -18.69 2.07 1.60
C LEU A 471 -19.90 2.18 0.68
N ASN A 472 -20.28 3.40 0.31
CA ASN A 472 -21.39 3.70 -0.60
C ASN A 472 -21.04 4.89 -1.49
N GLY A 473 -21.27 4.74 -2.80
CA GLY A 473 -20.93 5.76 -3.79
C GLY A 473 -19.45 6.16 -3.75
N LYS A 474 -19.19 7.47 -3.89
CA LYS A 474 -17.88 8.11 -3.78
C LYS A 474 -17.64 8.54 -2.34
N ASN A 475 -16.82 7.79 -1.61
CA ASN A 475 -16.50 8.07 -0.22
C ASN A 475 -15.04 7.73 0.07
N VAL A 476 -14.49 8.23 1.17
CA VAL A 476 -13.14 7.89 1.61
C VAL A 476 -13.04 6.38 1.81
N VAL A 477 -12.03 5.74 1.23
CA VAL A 477 -11.78 4.32 1.43
C VAL A 477 -10.69 4.12 2.47
N ASP A 478 -10.86 3.10 3.30
CA ASP A 478 -9.82 2.66 4.22
C ASP A 478 -8.97 1.57 3.56
N ILE A 479 -7.72 1.90 3.26
CA ILE A 479 -6.78 1.00 2.61
C ILE A 479 -6.14 0.12 3.67
N VAL A 480 -6.53 -1.16 3.68
CA VAL A 480 -5.92 -2.20 4.52
C VAL A 480 -4.46 -2.41 4.10
N ARG A 481 -4.22 -2.69 2.81
CA ARG A 481 -2.87 -2.90 2.27
C ARG A 481 -2.83 -2.73 0.75
N TRP A 482 -1.62 -2.63 0.20
CA TRP A 482 -1.37 -2.80 -1.22
C TRP A 482 -1.02 -4.25 -1.53
N VAL A 483 -1.66 -4.79 -2.57
CA VAL A 483 -1.54 -6.20 -2.98
C VAL A 483 -1.15 -6.29 -4.43
N ASP A 484 -0.18 -7.16 -4.71
CA ASP A 484 0.12 -7.54 -6.09
C ASP A 484 -0.76 -8.74 -6.46
N LEU A 485 -1.52 -8.55 -7.53
CA LEU A 485 -2.36 -9.58 -8.12
C LEU A 485 -1.77 -9.96 -9.47
N PHE A 486 -1.55 -11.26 -9.67
CA PHE A 486 -1.27 -11.80 -10.99
C PHE A 486 -2.59 -11.87 -11.76
N LEU A 487 -2.72 -11.09 -12.83
CA LEU A 487 -3.84 -11.18 -13.74
C LEU A 487 -3.79 -12.57 -14.39
N VAL A 488 -4.89 -13.32 -14.35
CA VAL A 488 -4.95 -14.69 -14.88
C VAL A 488 -5.88 -14.75 -16.09
N GLN A 489 -7.06 -14.13 -16.01
CA GLN A 489 -8.03 -14.06 -17.10
C GLN A 489 -8.33 -12.61 -17.50
N PRO A 490 -8.58 -12.34 -18.81
CA PRO A 490 -8.90 -10.99 -19.28
C PRO A 490 -10.25 -10.54 -18.72
N VAL A 491 -10.40 -9.23 -18.61
CA VAL A 491 -11.68 -8.58 -18.33
C VAL A 491 -12.67 -8.95 -19.41
N ASN A 492 -13.80 -9.49 -19.00
CA ASN A 492 -14.91 -9.73 -19.90
C ASN A 492 -15.59 -8.39 -20.22
N THR A 493 -15.18 -7.69 -21.27
CA THR A 493 -15.72 -6.37 -21.66
C THR A 493 -17.19 -6.40 -22.11
N THR A 494 -17.79 -7.58 -22.22
CA THR A 494 -19.15 -7.78 -22.74
C THR A 494 -20.18 -8.18 -21.69
N ALA A 495 -19.79 -8.89 -20.62
CA ALA A 495 -20.71 -9.35 -19.57
C ALA A 495 -21.05 -8.24 -18.58
N ASP A 496 -22.27 -8.19 -18.06
CA ASP A 496 -22.76 -7.11 -17.20
C ASP A 496 -21.88 -6.85 -15.97
N ASP A 497 -21.35 -7.91 -15.34
CA ASP A 497 -20.44 -7.86 -14.18
C ASP A 497 -18.97 -7.58 -14.55
N ARG A 498 -18.66 -7.61 -15.86
CA ARG A 498 -17.32 -7.40 -16.43
C ARG A 498 -16.24 -8.19 -15.70
N ASN A 499 -16.56 -9.42 -15.28
CA ASN A 499 -15.68 -10.20 -14.44
C ASN A 499 -14.31 -10.49 -15.06
N PHE A 500 -13.35 -10.70 -14.18
CA PHE A 500 -12.02 -11.21 -14.49
C PHE A 500 -11.50 -12.05 -13.32
N PHE A 501 -10.37 -12.70 -13.56
CA PHE A 501 -9.79 -13.58 -12.57
C PHE A 501 -8.33 -13.22 -12.37
N THR A 502 -7.94 -13.13 -11.10
CA THR A 502 -6.57 -12.89 -10.67
C THR A 502 -6.13 -13.98 -9.71
N GLU A 503 -4.85 -14.02 -9.39
CA GLU A 503 -4.26 -14.81 -8.33
C GLU A 503 -3.51 -13.86 -7.39
N ILE A 504 -3.59 -14.12 -6.09
CA ILE A 504 -2.89 -13.33 -5.09
C ILE A 504 -1.41 -13.71 -5.14
N LYS A 505 -0.55 -12.78 -5.59
CA LYS A 505 0.90 -12.96 -5.53
C LYS A 505 1.42 -12.67 -4.12
N GLY A 506 0.81 -11.70 -3.44
CA GLY A 506 1.15 -11.36 -2.06
C GLY A 506 1.14 -9.86 -1.78
N PRO A 507 1.74 -9.41 -0.66
CA PRO A 507 1.97 -7.99 -0.43
C PRO A 507 2.64 -7.32 -1.63
N ALA A 508 2.25 -6.09 -1.95
CA ALA A 508 2.87 -5.38 -3.05
C ALA A 508 4.39 -5.19 -2.82
N ALA A 509 5.17 -5.54 -3.84
CA ALA A 509 6.63 -5.33 -3.87
C ALA A 509 6.98 -4.17 -4.82
N LYS A 510 8.23 -3.69 -4.80
CA LYS A 510 8.70 -2.70 -5.79
C LYS A 510 8.90 -3.38 -7.16
N GLY A 511 9.13 -2.59 -8.21
CA GLY A 511 9.64 -3.12 -9.48
C GLY A 511 10.84 -4.05 -9.24
N GLY A 512 10.89 -5.18 -9.96
CA GLY A 512 11.93 -6.20 -9.76
C GLY A 512 11.79 -7.08 -8.53
N ASP A 513 10.68 -7.02 -7.78
CA ASP A 513 10.27 -7.99 -6.74
C ASP A 513 11.20 -8.18 -5.52
N ARG A 514 12.13 -7.25 -5.27
CA ARG A 514 13.16 -7.43 -4.22
C ARG A 514 12.83 -6.79 -2.86
N ASP A 515 12.01 -5.75 -2.83
CA ASP A 515 11.72 -4.99 -1.60
C ASP A 515 10.21 -4.89 -1.33
N PRO A 516 9.77 -4.98 -0.05
CA PRO A 516 8.41 -4.61 0.34
C PRO A 516 8.11 -3.16 -0.06
N ALA A 517 7.00 -2.94 -0.76
CA ALA A 517 6.62 -1.62 -1.26
C ALA A 517 5.66 -0.87 -0.33
N PHE A 518 5.48 -1.31 0.91
CA PHE A 518 4.57 -0.64 1.86
C PHE A 518 4.89 0.86 1.99
N GLN A 519 6.16 1.22 2.21
CA GLN A 519 6.60 2.63 2.28
C GLN A 519 6.69 3.33 0.92
N TYR A 520 6.67 2.56 -0.17
CA TYR A 520 6.71 3.09 -1.53
C TYR A 520 5.33 3.60 -1.94
N TYR A 521 4.29 2.80 -1.68
CA TYR A 521 2.90 3.09 -2.05
C TYR A 521 2.12 3.87 -0.97
N GLY A 522 2.44 3.65 0.31
CA GLY A 522 1.86 4.36 1.45
C GLY A 522 2.95 5.03 2.30
N ARG A 523 2.96 6.35 2.35
CA ARG A 523 3.86 7.10 3.24
C ARG A 523 3.10 7.49 4.50
N ARG A 524 3.57 7.02 5.64
CA ARG A 524 3.08 7.45 6.95
C ARG A 524 4.13 8.33 7.60
N LYS A 525 3.72 9.48 8.14
CA LYS A 525 4.60 10.41 8.84
C LYS A 525 3.90 10.92 10.10
N ALA A 526 4.53 10.70 11.25
CA ALA A 526 4.11 11.35 12.49
C ALA A 526 4.46 12.85 12.41
N VAL A 527 3.52 13.70 12.79
CA VAL A 527 3.67 15.16 12.77
C VAL A 527 3.17 15.73 14.10
N LEU A 528 3.93 16.68 14.65
CA LEU A 528 3.52 17.43 15.84
C LEU A 528 2.38 18.39 15.47
N LEU A 529 1.37 18.40 16.33
CA LEU A 529 0.27 19.36 16.31
C LEU A 529 0.60 20.46 17.33
N ARG A 530 0.19 21.69 17.04
CA ARG A 530 0.49 22.87 17.86
C ARG A 530 -0.72 23.35 18.60
#